data_AF-V5IAV7-F1
#
_entry.id   AF-V5IAV7-F1
#
_cell.length_a   1.000
_cell.length_b   1.000
_cell.length_c   1.000
_cell.angle_alpha   90.00
_cell.angle_beta   90.00
_cell.angle_gamma   90.00
#
_symmetry.space_group_name_H-M   'P 1'
#
loop_
_entity.id
_entity.type
_entity.pdbx_description
1 polymer ?
#
loop_
_entity_poly.entity_id
_entity_poly.type
_entity_poly.pdbx_seq_one_letter_code
_entity_poly.pdbx_strand_id
1 'polypeptide(L)'
;MGKAEVGTPKYLSNKMKAKGLQKLRWYCQMCQKQCRDENGFKCHTMSESHQRQLLLFADNSKRYIDDFSFQFAKGYMEILRRQFGTKRVNANRVYQEYIHDRDHIHMNGTRWVTLTGFVKWLGRTGQAIVDETEKGWFITYIDRSPETVEREEKKKKKLKMDKNDEEKRMEFIEKQAKLDKEKAGPSVEPVYSELIRENEEET
;
A
#
# COMPACT_ATOMS: atom_id res chain seq x y z
N MET A 1 16.53 40.25 3.20
CA MET A 1 15.14 40.74 3.04
C MET A 1 14.29 40.17 4.17
N GLY A 2 13.58 41.04 4.91
CA GLY A 2 12.73 40.63 6.04
C GLY A 2 11.53 39.79 5.60
N LYS A 3 11.08 38.87 6.48
CA LYS A 3 9.85 38.10 6.28
C LYS A 3 8.66 39.06 6.35
N ALA A 4 7.71 38.93 5.42
CA ALA A 4 6.47 39.72 5.48
C ALA A 4 5.63 39.29 6.69
N GLU A 5 5.05 40.25 7.40
CA GLU A 5 4.22 39.99 8.59
C GLU A 5 2.97 39.17 8.22
N VAL A 6 2.63 38.23 9.10
CA VAL A 6 1.49 37.32 8.92
C VAL A 6 0.19 38.13 8.80
N GLY A 7 -0.60 37.85 7.76
CA GLY A 7 -1.86 38.55 7.49
C GLY A 7 -1.76 39.75 6.54
N THR A 8 -0.55 40.23 6.22
CA THR A 8 -0.40 41.30 5.21
C THR A 8 -0.72 40.83 3.80
N PRO A 9 -1.18 41.71 2.87
CA PRO A 9 -1.36 41.36 1.46
C PRO A 9 -0.10 40.78 0.82
N LYS A 10 1.09 41.24 1.24
CA LYS A 10 2.39 40.70 0.80
C LYS A 10 2.62 39.29 1.32
N TYR A 11 2.29 38.99 2.57
CA TYR A 11 2.32 37.64 3.13
C TYR A 11 1.34 36.70 2.41
N LEU A 12 0.10 37.12 2.19
CA LEU A 12 -0.90 36.35 1.44
C LEU A 12 -0.46 36.11 -0.01
N SER A 13 0.03 37.14 -0.71
CA SER A 13 0.57 37.01 -2.07
C SER A 13 1.75 36.05 -2.13
N ASN A 14 2.68 36.12 -1.17
CA ASN A 14 3.80 35.19 -1.08
C ASN A 14 3.33 33.76 -0.80
N LYS A 15 2.36 33.58 0.10
CA LYS A 15 1.80 32.27 0.44
C LYS A 15 1.07 31.67 -0.77
N MET A 16 0.26 32.46 -1.49
CA MET A 16 -0.43 32.04 -2.72
C MET A 16 0.55 31.70 -3.83
N LYS A 17 1.58 32.51 -4.05
CA LYS A 17 2.65 32.23 -5.04
C LYS A 17 3.51 31.02 -4.68
N ALA A 18 3.50 30.62 -3.42
CA ALA A 18 4.19 29.43 -2.92
C ALA A 18 3.25 28.20 -2.79
N LYS A 19 1.97 28.33 -3.15
CA LYS A 19 1.06 27.17 -3.29
C LYS A 19 1.40 26.45 -4.59
N GLY A 20 1.57 25.13 -4.50
CA GLY A 20 1.89 24.25 -5.63
C GLY A 20 3.31 23.67 -5.56
N LEU A 21 3.46 22.48 -6.15
CA LEU A 21 4.72 21.75 -6.18
C LEU A 21 5.68 22.45 -7.16
N GLN A 22 6.69 23.13 -6.64
CA GLN A 22 7.73 23.79 -7.45
C GLN A 22 8.81 22.76 -7.86
N LYS A 23 9.64 23.10 -8.86
CA LYS A 23 10.71 22.20 -9.31
C LYS A 23 11.69 21.92 -8.18
N LEU A 24 11.88 20.63 -7.89
CA LEU A 24 12.78 20.15 -6.82
C LEU A 24 14.25 20.51 -7.05
N ARG A 25 14.64 20.76 -8.31
CA ARG A 25 16.00 21.20 -8.67
C ARG A 25 16.46 22.44 -7.86
N TRP A 26 15.51 23.26 -7.41
CA TRP A 26 15.78 24.50 -6.66
C TRP A 26 15.46 24.40 -5.17
N TYR A 27 15.37 23.20 -4.61
CA TYR A 27 15.15 22.99 -3.18
C TYR A 27 16.45 22.66 -2.47
N CYS A 28 16.68 23.27 -1.30
CA CYS A 28 17.78 22.91 -0.42
C CYS A 28 17.27 22.09 0.77
N GLN A 29 17.68 20.81 0.84
CA GLN A 29 17.31 19.92 1.95
C GLN A 29 17.93 20.35 3.28
N MET A 30 19.17 20.85 3.26
CA MET A 30 19.87 21.29 4.49
C MET A 30 19.15 22.45 5.16
N CYS A 31 18.66 23.39 4.34
CA CYS A 31 17.99 24.59 4.81
C CYS A 31 16.45 24.46 4.82
N GLN A 32 15.92 23.29 4.42
CA GLN A 32 14.50 23.04 4.16
C GLN A 32 13.83 24.18 3.38
N LYS A 33 14.50 24.65 2.32
CA LYS A 33 14.15 25.89 1.63
C LYS A 33 13.93 25.65 0.15
N GLN A 34 12.68 25.84 -0.28
CA GLN A 34 12.33 25.92 -1.69
C GLN A 34 12.71 27.30 -2.26
N CYS A 35 13.61 27.31 -3.25
CA CYS A 35 13.89 28.49 -4.07
C CYS A 35 13.03 28.47 -5.34
N ARG A 36 12.73 29.66 -5.87
CA ARG A 36 11.78 29.84 -6.98
C ARG A 36 12.40 29.51 -8.34
N ASP A 37 13.66 29.85 -8.52
CA ASP A 37 14.41 29.73 -9.77
C ASP A 37 15.89 29.46 -9.49
N GLU A 38 16.64 29.27 -10.57
CA GLU A 38 18.08 28.99 -10.53
C GLU A 38 18.87 30.09 -9.82
N ASN A 39 18.53 31.36 -10.07
CA ASN A 39 19.24 32.50 -9.50
C ASN A 39 18.99 32.60 -8.00
N GLY A 40 17.76 32.40 -7.54
CA GLY A 40 17.40 32.32 -6.13
C GLY A 40 18.11 31.17 -5.42
N PHE A 41 18.26 30.02 -6.09
CA PHE A 41 19.02 28.90 -5.54
C PHE A 41 20.51 29.20 -5.44
N LYS A 42 21.13 29.82 -6.45
CA LYS A 42 22.53 30.27 -6.41
C LYS A 42 22.78 31.28 -5.30
N CYS A 43 21.94 32.30 -5.18
CA CYS A 43 22.04 33.27 -4.08
C CYS A 43 21.87 32.61 -2.71
N HIS A 44 21.03 31.57 -2.63
CA HIS A 44 20.86 30.81 -1.39
C HIS A 44 22.11 29.99 -1.05
N THR A 45 22.70 29.25 -1.98
CA THR A 45 23.89 28.43 -1.71
C THR A 45 25.12 29.27 -1.42
N MET A 46 25.21 30.49 -1.95
CA MET A 46 26.26 31.45 -1.62
C MET A 46 26.05 32.20 -0.30
N SER A 47 24.87 32.09 0.33
CA SER A 47 24.58 32.82 1.56
C SER A 47 25.30 32.22 2.78
N GLU A 48 25.73 33.09 3.69
CA GLU A 48 26.43 32.69 4.92
C GLU A 48 25.62 31.69 5.77
N SER A 49 24.29 31.86 5.82
CA SER A 49 23.43 30.94 6.57
C SER A 49 23.44 29.52 6.02
N HIS A 50 23.48 29.38 4.69
CA HIS A 50 23.63 28.07 4.05
C HIS A 50 25.02 27.49 4.31
N GLN A 51 26.07 28.30 4.17
CA GLN A 51 27.45 27.87 4.40
C GLN A 51 27.67 27.39 5.84
N ARG A 52 27.12 28.10 6.84
CA ARG A 52 27.17 27.68 8.25
C ARG A 52 26.47 26.33 8.45
N GLN A 53 25.30 26.11 7.85
CA GLN A 53 24.62 24.81 7.92
C GLN A 53 25.40 23.69 7.22
N LEU A 54 26.09 24.00 6.12
CA LEU A 54 26.92 23.04 5.42
C LEU A 54 28.12 22.58 6.27
N LEU A 55 28.75 23.49 7.01
CA LEU A 55 29.84 23.15 7.94
C LEU A 55 29.35 22.23 9.06
N LEU A 56 28.18 22.53 9.66
CA LEU A 56 27.57 21.65 10.67
C LEU A 56 27.25 20.25 10.12
N PHE A 57 26.86 20.17 8.85
CA PHE A 57 26.61 18.90 8.17
C PHE A 57 27.92 18.16 7.87
N ALA A 58 28.98 18.85 7.44
CA ALA A 58 30.25 18.22 7.07
C ALA A 58 30.81 17.37 8.23
N ASP A 59 30.71 17.88 9.46
CA ASP A 59 31.17 17.18 10.67
C ASP A 59 30.30 15.96 11.05
N ASN A 60 29.04 15.88 10.59
CA ASN A 60 28.06 14.88 11.03
C ASN A 60 27.19 14.31 9.89
N SER A 61 27.72 14.24 8.67
CA SER A 61 26.95 13.95 7.44
C SER A 61 26.12 12.67 7.52
N LYS A 62 26.69 11.62 8.10
CA LYS A 62 26.03 10.32 8.28
C LYS A 62 24.76 10.41 9.14
N ARG A 63 24.83 11.14 10.25
CA ARG A 63 23.69 11.29 11.18
C ARG A 63 22.52 11.98 10.50
N TYR A 64 22.77 13.08 9.78
CA TYR A 64 21.72 13.79 9.05
C TYR A 64 21.08 12.94 7.95
N ILE A 65 21.89 12.18 7.20
CA ILE A 65 21.38 11.25 6.18
C ILE A 65 20.51 10.16 6.83
N ASP A 66 20.92 9.62 7.97
CA ASP A 66 20.14 8.63 8.72
C ASP A 66 18.83 9.22 9.25
N ASP A 67 18.85 10.43 9.80
CA ASP A 67 17.66 11.15 10.29
C ASP A 67 16.67 11.45 9.14
N PHE A 68 17.16 11.92 7.99
CA PHE A 68 16.31 12.14 6.81
C PHE A 68 15.73 10.83 6.28
N SER A 69 16.52 9.77 6.27
CA SER A 69 16.05 8.44 5.84
C SER A 69 14.97 7.89 6.77
N PHE A 70 15.14 8.07 8.09
CA PHE A 70 14.14 7.65 9.07
C PHE A 70 12.83 8.43 8.91
N GLN A 71 12.90 9.74 8.77
CA GLN A 71 11.71 10.58 8.59
C GLN A 71 11.01 10.29 7.25
N PHE A 72 11.77 10.08 6.17
CA PHE A 72 11.23 9.68 4.88
C PHE A 72 10.50 8.34 4.97
N ALA A 73 11.14 7.31 5.55
CA ALA A 73 10.55 6.00 5.71
C ALA A 73 9.28 6.06 6.57
N LYS A 74 9.31 6.82 7.67
CA LYS A 74 8.15 7.02 8.54
C LYS A 74 6.98 7.67 7.79
N GLY A 75 7.21 8.76 7.06
CA GLY A 75 6.17 9.46 6.32
C GLY A 75 5.58 8.61 5.19
N TYR A 76 6.42 7.87 4.47
CA TYR A 76 5.95 6.93 3.44
C TYR A 76 5.08 5.82 4.04
N MET A 77 5.53 5.21 5.14
CA MET A 77 4.81 4.13 5.83
C MET A 77 3.50 4.62 6.45
N GLU A 78 3.43 5.85 6.93
CA GLU A 78 2.20 6.46 7.45
C GLU A 78 1.13 6.58 6.36
N ILE A 79 1.50 7.02 5.15
CA ILE A 79 0.60 7.10 4.00
C ILE A 79 0.15 5.70 3.59
N LEU A 80 1.11 4.77 3.50
CA LEU A 80 0.83 3.38 3.15
C LEU A 80 -0.20 2.77 4.12
N ARG A 81 0.00 2.95 5.43
CA ARG A 81 -0.90 2.46 6.48
C ARG A 81 -2.27 3.15 6.44
N ARG A 82 -2.30 4.48 6.35
CA ARG A 82 -3.53 5.28 6.49
C ARG A 82 -4.45 5.19 5.27
N GLN A 83 -3.90 5.24 4.07
CA GLN A 83 -4.69 5.29 2.84
C GLN A 83 -4.94 3.92 2.21
N PHE A 84 -3.93 3.03 2.26
CA PHE A 84 -3.97 1.77 1.50
C PHE A 84 -4.13 0.53 2.41
N GLY A 85 -3.64 0.60 3.65
CA GLY A 85 -3.69 -0.50 4.61
C GLY A 85 -2.97 -1.72 4.05
N THR A 86 -3.59 -2.90 4.16
CA THR A 86 -3.04 -4.19 3.70
C THR A 86 -3.32 -4.50 2.22
N LYS A 87 -3.77 -3.51 1.43
CA LYS A 87 -4.00 -3.70 -0.01
C LYS A 87 -2.68 -3.65 -0.78
N ARG A 88 -2.57 -4.49 -1.80
CA ARG A 88 -1.47 -4.46 -2.76
C ARG A 88 -1.60 -3.22 -3.65
N VAL A 89 -0.59 -2.35 -3.64
CA VAL A 89 -0.60 -1.07 -4.37
C VAL A 89 0.73 -0.81 -5.06
N ASN A 90 0.70 -0.05 -6.16
CA ASN A 90 1.93 0.33 -6.84
C ASN A 90 2.72 1.34 -5.99
N ALA A 91 4.00 1.09 -5.78
CA ALA A 91 4.87 1.91 -4.95
C ALA A 91 4.96 3.37 -5.42
N ASN A 92 4.90 3.61 -6.74
CA ASN A 92 4.92 4.96 -7.31
C ASN A 92 3.67 5.75 -6.89
N ARG A 93 2.52 5.10 -6.77
CA ARG A 93 1.27 5.77 -6.35
C ARG A 93 1.39 6.31 -4.92
N VAL A 94 1.94 5.50 -4.02
CA VAL A 94 2.17 5.91 -2.62
C VAL A 94 3.23 7.01 -2.56
N TYR A 95 4.27 6.94 -3.39
CA TYR A 95 5.27 7.99 -3.50
C TYR A 95 4.69 9.32 -4.02
N GLN A 96 3.78 9.27 -4.99
CA GLN A 96 3.09 10.46 -5.50
C GLN A 96 2.24 11.15 -4.42
N GLU A 97 1.56 10.38 -3.58
CA GLU A 97 0.84 10.91 -2.42
C GLU A 97 1.79 11.51 -1.39
N TYR A 98 2.96 10.89 -1.17
CA TYR A 98 3.99 11.41 -0.26
C TYR A 98 4.54 12.77 -0.69
N ILE A 99 4.86 12.94 -1.98
CA ILE A 99 5.38 14.21 -2.51
C ILE A 99 4.29 15.28 -2.70
N HIS A 100 3.02 14.96 -2.43
CA HIS A 100 1.94 15.94 -2.48
C HIS A 100 2.08 16.98 -1.35
N ASP A 101 2.59 16.56 -0.19
CA ASP A 101 3.00 17.49 0.86
C ASP A 101 4.21 18.30 0.36
N ARG A 102 4.22 19.61 0.58
CA ARG A 102 5.31 20.47 0.18
C ARG A 102 6.54 20.32 1.07
N ASP A 103 6.34 19.98 2.33
CA ASP A 103 7.41 19.89 3.33
C ASP A 103 7.93 18.44 3.47
N HIS A 104 7.65 17.58 2.48
CA HIS A 104 8.19 16.22 2.43
C HIS A 104 9.71 16.23 2.29
N ILE A 105 10.36 15.21 2.86
CA ILE A 105 11.79 14.99 2.64
C ILE A 105 12.00 14.44 1.25
N HIS A 106 12.87 15.08 0.48
CA HIS A 106 13.22 14.58 -0.84
C HIS A 106 14.09 13.34 -0.74
N MET A 107 13.79 12.37 -1.60
CA MET A 107 14.49 11.10 -1.70
C MET A 107 16.01 11.28 -1.90
N ASN A 108 16.45 12.30 -2.66
CA ASN A 108 17.86 12.65 -2.86
C ASN A 108 18.62 12.99 -1.56
N GLY A 109 17.91 13.39 -0.50
CA GLY A 109 18.49 13.66 0.82
C GLY A 109 18.61 12.43 1.73
N THR A 110 18.21 11.26 1.25
CA THR A 110 18.18 10.00 2.01
C THR A 110 19.22 9.02 1.49
N ARG A 111 19.35 7.87 2.16
CA ARG A 111 20.19 6.74 1.72
C ARG A 111 19.71 6.09 0.43
N TRP A 112 18.46 6.32 0.03
CA TRP A 112 17.86 5.73 -1.16
C TRP A 112 17.71 6.80 -2.23
N VAL A 113 18.57 6.75 -3.25
CA VAL A 113 18.52 7.70 -4.38
C VAL A 113 17.39 7.38 -5.36
N THR A 114 16.86 6.15 -5.31
CA THR A 114 15.76 5.68 -6.18
C THR A 114 14.68 5.00 -5.36
N LEU A 115 13.42 5.12 -5.81
CA LEU A 115 12.29 4.49 -5.15
C LEU A 115 12.46 2.97 -5.11
N THR A 116 13.01 2.37 -6.17
CA THR A 116 13.33 0.95 -6.22
C THR A 116 14.29 0.53 -5.10
N GLY A 117 15.31 1.33 -4.81
CA GLY A 117 16.24 1.08 -3.71
C GLY A 117 15.55 1.09 -2.34
N PHE A 118 14.64 2.03 -2.14
CA PHE A 118 13.83 2.13 -0.92
C PHE A 118 12.85 0.95 -0.78
N VAL A 119 12.14 0.60 -1.85
CA VAL A 119 11.18 -0.51 -1.85
C VAL A 119 11.88 -1.85 -1.58
N LYS A 120 13.04 -2.10 -2.18
CA LYS A 120 13.86 -3.28 -1.85
C LYS A 120 14.28 -3.32 -0.38
N TRP A 121 14.61 -2.16 0.20
CA TRP A 121 14.93 -2.05 1.63
C TRP A 121 13.72 -2.35 2.53
N LEU A 122 12.52 -1.89 2.17
CA LEU A 122 11.28 -2.23 2.89
C LEU A 122 11.01 -3.74 2.92
N GLY A 123 11.27 -4.43 1.80
CA GLY A 123 11.16 -5.88 1.71
C GLY A 123 12.17 -6.60 2.61
N ARG A 124 13.45 -6.17 2.58
CA ARG A 124 14.52 -6.76 3.43
C ARG A 124 14.29 -6.55 4.92
N THR A 125 13.72 -5.42 5.31
CA THR A 125 13.39 -5.11 6.71
C THR A 125 12.07 -5.74 7.16
N GLY A 126 11.30 -6.33 6.22
CA GLY A 126 10.01 -6.94 6.49
C GLY A 126 8.92 -5.94 6.90
N GLN A 127 9.07 -4.66 6.54
CA GLN A 127 8.05 -3.64 6.81
C GLN A 127 6.87 -3.72 5.83
N ALA A 128 7.14 -4.17 4.60
CA ALA A 128 6.16 -4.40 3.56
C ALA A 128 6.53 -5.65 2.75
N ILE A 129 5.51 -6.34 2.23
CA ILE A 129 5.70 -7.36 1.18
C ILE A 129 5.87 -6.63 -0.14
N VAL A 130 6.86 -7.04 -0.93
CA VAL A 130 7.27 -6.35 -2.14
C VAL A 130 7.28 -7.33 -3.30
N ASP A 131 6.59 -6.97 -4.38
CA ASP A 131 6.55 -7.75 -5.62
C ASP A 131 7.03 -6.90 -6.80
N GLU A 132 7.87 -7.49 -7.67
CA GLU A 132 8.23 -6.91 -8.95
C GLU A 132 7.32 -7.46 -10.04
N THR A 133 6.74 -6.58 -10.87
CA THR A 133 5.93 -6.95 -12.02
C THR A 133 6.38 -6.11 -13.23
N GLU A 134 5.92 -6.47 -14.44
CA GLU A 134 6.20 -5.68 -15.65
C GLU A 134 5.69 -4.22 -15.56
N LYS A 135 4.66 -3.97 -14.74
CA LYS A 135 4.09 -2.63 -14.50
C LYS A 135 4.82 -1.86 -13.38
N GLY A 136 5.91 -2.40 -12.85
CA GLY A 136 6.73 -1.83 -11.78
C GLY A 136 6.56 -2.53 -10.43
N TRP A 137 6.98 -1.83 -9.37
CA TRP A 137 7.03 -2.35 -8.00
C TRP A 137 5.69 -2.20 -7.28
N PHE A 138 5.21 -3.30 -6.72
CA PHE A 138 4.04 -3.34 -5.85
C PHE A 138 4.44 -3.60 -4.41
N ILE A 139 3.73 -2.97 -3.49
CA ILE A 139 3.96 -3.06 -2.06
C ILE A 139 2.65 -3.34 -1.33
N THR A 140 2.74 -4.12 -0.26
CA THR A 140 1.64 -4.43 0.65
C THR A 140 2.14 -4.22 2.07
N TYR A 141 1.45 -3.39 2.86
CA TYR A 141 1.82 -3.13 4.24
C TYR A 141 1.64 -4.39 5.10
N ILE A 142 2.62 -4.65 5.97
CA ILE A 142 2.51 -5.69 7.01
C ILE A 142 2.10 -5.00 8.31
N ASP A 143 0.83 -5.14 8.68
CA ASP A 143 0.33 -4.60 9.95
C ASP A 143 0.70 -5.53 11.12
N ARG A 144 1.67 -5.10 11.93
CA ARG A 144 2.15 -5.85 13.10
C ARG A 144 1.43 -5.46 14.41
N SER A 145 0.33 -4.72 14.33
CA SER A 145 -0.41 -4.33 15.54
C SER A 145 -1.05 -5.56 16.20
N PRO A 146 -1.05 -5.67 17.55
CA PRO A 146 -1.62 -6.83 18.25
C PRO A 146 -3.11 -7.02 17.91
N GLU A 147 -3.86 -5.94 17.75
CA GLU A 147 -5.29 -5.99 17.38
C GLU A 147 -5.54 -6.58 15.99
N THR A 148 -4.67 -6.32 15.02
CA THR A 148 -4.81 -6.89 13.67
C THR A 148 -4.42 -8.35 13.64
N VAL A 149 -3.39 -8.75 14.38
CA VAL A 149 -3.01 -10.16 14.56
C VAL A 149 -4.17 -10.93 15.20
N GLU A 150 -4.76 -10.42 16.27
CA GLU A 150 -5.94 -11.05 16.91
C GLU A 150 -7.14 -11.15 15.97
N ARG A 151 -7.39 -10.12 15.14
CA ARG A 151 -8.49 -10.14 14.17
C ARG A 151 -8.23 -11.19 13.08
N GLU A 152 -7.00 -11.31 12.60
CA GLU A 152 -6.62 -12.33 11.63
C GLU A 152 -6.68 -13.74 12.21
N GLU A 153 -6.23 -13.92 13.45
CA GLU A 153 -6.36 -15.19 14.17
C GLU A 153 -7.82 -15.57 14.39
N LYS A 154 -8.68 -14.62 14.79
CA LYS A 154 -10.12 -14.85 14.92
C LYS A 154 -10.75 -15.24 13.58
N LYS A 155 -10.37 -14.60 12.47
CA LYS A 155 -10.82 -14.98 11.13
C LYS A 155 -10.34 -16.39 10.74
N LYS A 156 -9.06 -16.71 10.97
CA LYS A 156 -8.51 -18.05 10.70
C LYS A 156 -9.18 -19.12 11.56
N LYS A 157 -9.47 -18.83 12.83
CA LYS A 157 -10.21 -19.73 13.73
C LYS A 157 -11.64 -19.96 13.24
N LYS A 158 -12.37 -18.90 12.86
CA LYS A 158 -13.71 -19.02 12.26
C LYS A 158 -13.69 -19.86 10.98
N LEU A 159 -12.79 -19.58 10.05
CA LEU A 159 -12.65 -20.37 8.82
C LEU A 159 -12.33 -21.85 9.09
N LYS A 160 -11.48 -22.13 10.08
CA LYS A 160 -11.19 -23.51 10.50
C LYS A 160 -12.42 -24.18 11.13
N MET A 161 -13.20 -23.46 11.92
CA MET A 161 -14.45 -23.97 12.50
C MET A 161 -15.47 -24.25 11.40
N ASP A 162 -15.70 -23.28 10.50
CA ASP A 162 -16.65 -23.41 9.39
C ASP A 162 -16.28 -24.60 8.48
N LYS A 163 -14.98 -24.76 8.15
CA LYS A 163 -14.51 -25.90 7.36
C LYS A 163 -14.76 -27.24 8.08
N ASN A 164 -14.51 -27.29 9.38
CA ASN A 164 -14.75 -28.51 10.18
C ASN A 164 -16.26 -28.83 10.29
N ASP A 165 -17.11 -27.81 10.41
CA ASP A 165 -18.58 -27.98 10.37
C ASP A 165 -19.09 -28.39 8.99
N GLU A 166 -18.47 -27.91 7.91
CA GLU A 166 -18.77 -28.31 6.54
C GLU A 166 -18.37 -29.77 6.27
N GLU A 167 -17.17 -30.19 6.71
CA GLU A 167 -16.72 -31.59 6.65
C GLU A 167 -17.67 -32.53 7.42
N LYS A 168 -18.09 -32.15 8.64
CA LYS A 168 -19.08 -32.92 9.42
C LYS A 168 -20.45 -32.99 8.74
N ARG A 169 -20.91 -31.90 8.12
CA ARG A 169 -22.17 -31.88 7.37
C ARG A 169 -22.12 -32.79 6.15
N MET A 170 -21.02 -32.75 5.40
CA MET A 170 -20.81 -33.64 4.25
C MET A 170 -20.83 -35.11 4.67
N GLU A 171 -20.14 -35.45 5.76
CA GLU A 171 -20.11 -36.83 6.26
C GLU A 171 -21.50 -37.33 6.72
N PHE A 172 -22.33 -36.44 7.28
CA PHE A 172 -23.71 -36.75 7.64
C PHE A 172 -24.60 -36.97 6.40
N ILE A 173 -24.47 -36.12 5.38
CA ILE A 173 -25.21 -36.26 4.11
C ILE A 173 -24.81 -37.56 3.41
N GLU A 174 -23.52 -37.91 3.36
CA GLU A 174 -23.06 -39.17 2.78
C GLU A 174 -23.62 -40.39 3.50
N LYS A 175 -23.69 -40.35 4.83
CA LYS A 175 -24.32 -41.43 5.62
C LYS A 175 -25.80 -41.58 5.31
N GLN A 176 -26.55 -40.49 5.22
CA GLN A 176 -27.96 -40.53 4.83
C GLN A 176 -28.15 -41.05 3.40
N ALA A 177 -27.37 -40.56 2.44
CA ALA A 177 -27.43 -41.02 1.05
C ALA A 177 -27.09 -42.51 0.90
N LYS A 178 -26.16 -43.03 1.70
CA LYS A 178 -25.83 -44.46 1.73
C LYS A 178 -26.98 -45.29 2.31
N LEU A 179 -27.57 -44.86 3.41
CA LEU A 179 -28.73 -45.52 4.02
C LEU A 179 -29.95 -45.52 3.07
N ASP A 180 -30.19 -44.42 2.37
CA ASP A 180 -31.28 -44.33 1.40
C ASP A 180 -31.03 -45.23 0.18
N LYS A 181 -29.79 -45.33 -0.32
CA LYS A 181 -29.42 -46.31 -1.35
C LYS A 181 -29.60 -47.75 -0.90
N GLU A 182 -29.26 -48.07 0.35
CA GLU A 182 -29.45 -49.42 0.92
C GLU A 182 -30.94 -49.75 1.12
N LYS A 183 -31.77 -48.76 1.47
CA LYS A 183 -33.24 -48.91 1.57
C LYS A 183 -33.97 -48.92 0.23
N ALA A 184 -33.44 -48.27 -0.80
CA ALA A 184 -34.08 -48.20 -2.11
C ALA A 184 -34.07 -49.54 -2.87
N GLY A 185 -33.30 -50.54 -2.41
CA GLY A 185 -33.19 -51.83 -3.11
C GLY A 185 -32.60 -51.71 -4.52
N PRO A 186 -32.30 -52.82 -5.21
CA PRO A 186 -31.90 -52.75 -6.62
C PRO A 186 -33.01 -52.08 -7.42
N SER A 187 -32.69 -51.00 -8.13
CA SER A 187 -33.64 -50.34 -9.01
C SER A 187 -34.16 -51.37 -10.01
N VAL A 188 -35.45 -51.68 -9.94
CA VAL A 188 -36.13 -52.37 -11.03
C VAL A 188 -36.00 -51.45 -12.23
N GLU A 189 -35.21 -51.84 -13.22
CA GLU A 189 -35.15 -51.12 -14.50
C GLU A 189 -36.60 -50.98 -15.00
N PRO A 190 -37.06 -49.76 -15.34
CA PRO A 190 -38.41 -49.60 -15.84
C PRO A 190 -38.53 -50.37 -17.16
N VAL A 191 -39.19 -51.52 -17.11
CA VAL A 191 -39.55 -52.28 -18.31
C VAL A 191 -40.66 -51.51 -18.98
N TYR A 192 -40.32 -50.78 -20.04
CA TYR A 192 -41.28 -50.10 -20.89
C TYR A 192 -42.05 -51.17 -21.70
N SER A 193 -43.34 -51.34 -21.43
CA SER A 193 -44.22 -52.13 -22.30
C SER A 193 -44.57 -51.32 -23.55
N GLU A 194 -44.30 -51.86 -24.74
CA GLU A 194 -44.75 -51.26 -25.99
C GLU A 194 -46.28 -51.20 -26.03
N LEU A 195 -46.81 -50.06 -26.46
CA LEU A 195 -48.25 -49.82 -26.60
C LEU A 195 -48.80 -50.69 -27.73
N ILE A 196 -49.44 -51.81 -27.39
CA ILE A 196 -50.19 -52.62 -28.35
C ILE A 196 -51.46 -51.85 -28.70
N ARG A 197 -51.55 -51.34 -29.93
CA ARG A 197 -52.83 -50.96 -30.53
C ARG A 197 -53.47 -52.24 -31.05
N GLU A 198 -54.44 -52.77 -30.33
CA GLU A 198 -55.39 -53.72 -30.94
C GLU A 198 -56.21 -52.93 -31.96
N ASN A 199 -55.93 -53.22 -33.22
CA ASN A 199 -56.66 -52.79 -34.39
C ASN A 199 -57.95 -53.62 -34.51
N GLU A 200 -58.92 -53.04 -35.24
CA GLU A 200 -60.03 -53.74 -35.93
C GLU A 200 -61.17 -54.21 -35.00
N GLU A 201 -62.45 -54.00 -35.30
CA GLU A 201 -63.17 -53.66 -36.53
C GLU A 201 -64.63 -53.37 -36.12
N GLU A 202 -65.38 -52.56 -36.87
CA GLU A 202 -66.70 -52.94 -37.42
C GLU A 202 -67.46 -51.71 -37.96
N THR A 203 -67.66 -51.77 -39.29
CA THR A 203 -68.77 -51.20 -40.10
C THR A 203 -68.86 -49.69 -40.35
#